data_AF-A0A5N8YGE1-F1
#
_entry.id   AF-A0A5N8YGE1-F1
#
_cell.length_a   1.000
_cell.length_b   1.000
_cell.length_c   1.000
_cell.angle_alpha   90.00
_cell.angle_beta   90.00
_cell.angle_gamma   90.00
#
_symmetry.space_group_name_H-M   'P 1'
#
loop_
_entity.id
_entity.type
_entity.pdbx_description
1 polymer ?
#
loop_
_entity_poly.entity_id
_entity_poly.type
_entity_poly.pdbx_seq_one_letter_code
_entity_poly.pdbx_strand_id
1 'polypeptide(L)' 'MVRNLPQVGIACNKAVYESYLAEIDLDRLRQFADFHWKEFDEETSWDSAPETSDQVKSEFIEFTKGLDALIVCHNYFN' A
#
# COMPACT_ATOMS: atom_id res chain seq x y z
N MET A 1 13.10 25.30 -4.95
CA MET A 1 13.41 24.01 -5.61
C MET A 1 12.47 22.98 -5.01
N VAL A 2 11.59 22.39 -5.82
CA VAL A 2 10.77 21.26 -5.37
C VAL A 2 11.76 20.13 -5.08
N ARG A 3 11.82 19.67 -3.84
CA ARG A 3 12.61 18.47 -3.52
C ARG A 3 11.91 17.33 -4.27
N ASN A 4 12.58 16.76 -5.26
CA ASN A 4 12.09 15.59 -5.99
C ASN A 4 12.31 14.36 -5.10
N LEU A 5 11.57 14.29 -3.99
CA LEU A 5 11.56 13.11 -3.13
C LEU A 5 10.85 11.99 -3.90
N PRO A 6 11.39 10.76 -3.90
CA PRO A 6 10.71 9.61 -4.46
C PRO A 6 9.31 9.49 -3.88
N GLN A 7 8.33 9.29 -4.75
CA GLN A 7 6.95 9.03 -4.37
C GLN A 7 6.81 7.53 -4.07
N VAL A 8 6.68 7.17 -2.79
CA VAL A 8 6.63 5.76 -2.35
C VAL A 8 5.26 5.45 -1.78
N GLY A 9 4.59 4.45 -2.34
CA GLY A 9 3.29 3.98 -1.86
C GLY A 9 3.37 2.63 -1.17
N ILE A 10 2.59 2.44 -0.09
CA ILE A 10 2.25 1.14 0.48
C ILE A 10 0.75 0.88 0.27
N ALA A 11 0.43 -0.28 -0.29
CA ALA A 11 -0.93 -0.80 -0.42
C ALA A 11 -1.07 -2.09 0.41
N CYS A 12 -1.90 -2.03 1.46
CA CYS A 12 -2.21 -3.16 2.33
C CYS A 12 -3.47 -2.85 3.15
N ASN A 13 -4.09 -3.86 3.76
CA ASN A 13 -5.17 -3.61 4.71
C ASN A 13 -4.65 -2.98 6.03
N LYS A 14 -5.55 -2.38 6.80
CA LYS A 14 -5.18 -1.72 8.07
C LYS A 14 -4.55 -2.65 9.09
N ALA A 15 -5.01 -3.89 9.20
CA ALA A 15 -4.45 -4.85 10.15
C ALA A 15 -2.98 -5.15 9.85
N VAL A 16 -2.60 -5.24 8.57
CA VAL A 16 -1.19 -5.35 8.17
C VAL A 16 -0.41 -4.11 8.56
N TYR A 17 -0.94 -2.94 8.22
CA TYR A 17 -0.29 -1.67 8.53
C TYR A 17 0.06 -1.56 10.02
N GLU A 18 -0.92 -1.80 10.89
CA GLU A 18 -0.75 -1.66 12.33
C GLU A 18 0.12 -2.76 12.95
N SER A 19 0.12 -3.97 12.39
CA SER A 19 0.81 -5.13 12.99
C SER A 19 2.26 -5.28 12.52
N TYR A 20 2.58 -4.84 11.30
CA TYR A 20 3.85 -5.15 10.64
C TYR A 20 4.67 -3.93 10.22
N LEU A 21 4.07 -2.73 10.15
CA LEU A 21 4.81 -1.52 9.82
C LEU A 21 5.24 -0.81 11.09
N ALA A 22 6.46 -1.09 11.52
CA ALA A 22 7.05 -0.43 12.68
C ALA A 22 7.27 1.06 12.40
N GLU A 23 6.87 1.92 13.33
CA GLU A 23 6.97 3.38 13.18
C GLU A 23 8.42 3.84 12.92
N ILE A 24 9.41 3.16 13.50
CA ILE A 24 10.83 3.47 13.27
C ILE A 24 11.24 3.31 11.80
N ASP A 25 10.67 2.34 11.09
CA ASP A 25 10.98 2.13 9.68
C ASP A 25 10.22 3.13 8.79
N LEU A 26 8.99 3.49 9.18
CA LEU A 26 8.23 4.56 8.54
C LEU A 26 8.94 5.91 8.70
N ASP A 27 9.47 6.22 9.88
CA ASP A 27 10.23 7.44 10.13
C ASP A 27 11.51 7.49 9.30
N ARG A 28 12.19 6.36 9.13
CA ARG A 28 13.36 6.27 8.24
C ARG A 28 12.98 6.50 6.78
N LEU A 29 11.83 5.97 6.34
CA LEU A 29 11.34 6.16 4.97
C LEU A 29 10.97 7.62 4.69
N ARG A 30 10.26 8.27 5.62
CA ARG A 30 9.83 9.68 5.54
C ARG A 30 11.01 10.67 5.51
N GLN A 31 12.21 10.27 5.92
CA GLN A 31 13.41 11.12 5.84
C GLN A 31 13.87 11.40 4.41
N PHE A 32 13.58 10.49 3.46
CA PHE A 32 14.09 10.59 2.09
C PHE A 32 13.02 10.40 1.00
N ALA A 33 11.81 9.99 1.33
CA ALA A 33 10.71 9.77 0.40
C ALA A 33 9.44 10.53 0.83
N ASP A 34 8.62 10.87 -0.15
CA ASP A 34 7.24 11.27 0.07
C ASP A 34 6.39 10.01 0.13
N PHE A 35 5.93 9.69 1.34
CA PHE A 35 5.37 8.39 1.67
C PHE A 35 3.85 8.44 1.76
N HIS A 36 3.19 7.55 1.02
CA HIS A 36 1.74 7.42 0.95
C HIS A 36 1.31 6.01 1.34
N TRP A 37 0.30 5.89 2.21
CA TRP A 37 -0.37 4.62 2.48
C TRP A 37 -1.84 4.75 2.08
N LYS A 38 -2.35 3.72 1.40
CA LYS A 38 -3.78 3.57 1.16
C LYS A 38 -4.21 2.15 1.52
N GLU A 39 -5.32 2.08 2.24
CA GLU A 39 -5.94 0.82 2.60
C GLU A 39 -6.59 0.15 1.37
N PHE A 40 -6.29 -1.13 1.18
CA PHE A 40 -6.97 -2.00 0.22
C PHE A 40 -7.32 -3.30 0.95
N ASP A 41 -8.62 -3.54 1.11
CA ASP A 41 -9.15 -4.69 1.81
C ASP A 41 -10.34 -5.23 1.01
N GLU A 42 -10.19 -6.41 0.43
CA GLU A 42 -11.25 -7.15 -0.24
C GLU A 42 -11.29 -8.55 0.35
N GLU A 43 -12.46 -9.19 0.32
CA GLU A 43 -12.59 -10.57 0.78
C GLU A 43 -11.66 -11.50 -0.02
N THR A 44 -10.87 -12.29 0.70
CA THR A 44 -9.95 -13.26 0.10
C THR A 44 -10.22 -14.65 0.66
N SER A 45 -9.86 -15.69 -0.10
CA SER A 45 -10.02 -17.09 0.28
C SER A 45 -8.74 -17.85 -0.05
N TRP A 46 -8.46 -18.90 0.73
CA TRP A 46 -7.41 -19.86 0.42
C TRP A 46 -7.75 -20.74 -0.78
N ASP A 47 -9.03 -21.08 -0.92
CA ASP A 47 -9.50 -22.09 -1.88
C ASP A 47 -9.82 -21.48 -3.26
N SER A 48 -9.97 -20.16 -3.35
CA SER A 48 -10.30 -19.46 -4.58
C SER A 48 -9.45 -18.21 -4.75
N ALA A 49 -9.00 -17.96 -5.98
CA ALA A 49 -8.39 -16.68 -6.31
C ALA A 49 -9.36 -15.54 -5.97
N PRO A 50 -8.89 -14.46 -5.33
CA PRO A 50 -9.74 -13.33 -5.02
C PRO A 50 -10.24 -12.68 -6.32
N GLU A 51 -11.52 -12.37 -6.37
CA GLU A 51 -12.07 -11.50 -7.41
C GLU A 51 -12.00 -10.06 -6.91
N THR A 52 -11.29 -9.22 -7.66
CA THR A 52 -11.22 -7.78 -7.38
C THR A 52 -12.24 -7.05 -8.23
N SER A 53 -13.03 -6.19 -7.58
CA SER A 53 -14.00 -5.32 -8.25
C SER A 53 -13.32 -4.32 -9.19
N ASP A 54 -13.99 -3.92 -10.28
CA ASP A 54 -13.43 -2.92 -11.20
C ASP A 54 -13.24 -1.54 -10.54
N GLN A 55 -14.02 -1.27 -9.49
CA GLN A 55 -13.82 -0.09 -8.65
C GLN A 55 -12.47 -0.14 -7.93
N VAL A 56 -12.18 -1.23 -7.21
CA VAL A 56 -10.91 -1.38 -6.48
C VAL A 56 -9.72 -1.36 -7.43
N LYS A 57 -9.83 -1.99 -8.62
CA LYS A 57 -8.81 -1.88 -9.67
C LYS A 57 -8.56 -0.43 -10.08
N SER A 58 -9.62 0.32 -10.36
CA SER A 58 -9.52 1.72 -10.78
C SER A 58 -8.89 2.59 -9.70
N GLU A 59 -9.28 2.37 -8.45
CA GLU A 59 -8.70 3.07 -7.30
C GLU A 59 -7.23 2.74 -7.08
N PHE A 60 -6.82 1.49 -7.28
CA PHE A 60 -5.43 1.07 -7.20
C PHE A 60 -4.59 1.68 -8.33
N ILE A 61 -5.11 1.67 -9.57
CA ILE A 61 -4.46 2.31 -10.71
C ILE A 61 -4.21 3.79 -10.43
N GLU A 62 -5.22 4.53 -9.98
CA GLU A 62 -5.06 5.96 -9.68
C GLU A 62 -4.14 6.19 -8.47
N PHE A 63 -4.15 5.33 -7.45
CA PHE A 63 -3.19 5.42 -6.33
C PHE A 63 -1.74 5.23 -6.80
N THR A 64 -1.50 4.26 -7.70
CA THR A 64 -0.14 3.97 -8.19
C THR A 64 0.39 5.00 -9.19
N LYS A 65 -0.47 5.88 -9.68
CA LYS A 65 -0.16 6.84 -10.72
C LYS A 65 0.79 7.92 -10.19
N GLY A 66 2.03 7.86 -10.66
CA GLY A 66 3.07 8.80 -10.25
C GLY A 66 3.88 8.35 -9.04
N LEU A 67 3.68 7.12 -8.55
CA LEU A 67 4.63 6.50 -7.62
C LEU A 67 5.91 6.10 -8.37
N ASP A 68 7.05 6.35 -7.75
CA ASP A 68 8.36 5.83 -8.18
C ASP A 68 8.60 4.41 -7.64
N ALA A 69 7.97 4.07 -6.52
CA ALA A 69 8.00 2.73 -5.94
C ALA A 69 6.67 2.38 -5.26
N LEU A 70 6.31 1.10 -5.35
CA LEU A 70 5.13 0.53 -4.72
C LEU A 70 5.52 -0.70 -3.91
N ILE A 71 5.07 -0.73 -2.65
CA ILE A 71 5.18 -1.89 -1.76
C ILE A 71 3.76 -2.43 -1.58
N VAL A 72 3.56 -3.72 -1.85
CA VAL A 72 2.27 -4.38 -1.69
C VAL A 72 2.42 -5.47 -0.63
N CYS A 73 1.58 -5.41 0.41
CA CYS A 73 1.52 -6.46 1.41
C CYS A 73 0.13 -7.09 1.37
N HIS A 74 0.08 -8.37 1.02
CA HIS A 74 -1.10 -9.20 1.12
C HIS A 74 -0.96 -10.02 2.41
N ASN A 75 -1.93 -9.91 3.31
CA ASN A 75 -2.06 -10.89 4.39
C ASN A 75 -3.45 -11.50 4.35
N TYR A 76 -3.47 -12.76 4.75
CA TYR A 76 -4.67 -13.50 5.07
C TYR A 76 -4.87 -13.42 6.59
N PHE A 77 -5.98 -12.82 7.04
CA PHE A 77 -6.45 -12.96 8.42
C PHE A 77 -7.62 -13.95 8.41
N ASN A 78 -7.54 -14.95 9.28
CA ASN A 78 -8.54 -16.00 9.50
C ASN A 78 -9.40 -15.63 10.71
#